data_AF-A0A0M5IIK0-F1
#
_entry.id   AF-A0A0M5IIK0-F1
#
_cell.length_a   1.000
_cell.length_b   1.000
_cell.length_c   1.000
_cell.angle_alpha   90.00
_cell.angle_beta   90.00
_cell.angle_gamma   90.00
#
_symmetry.space_group_name_H-M   'P 1'
#
loop_
_entity.id
_entity.type
_entity.pdbx_description
1 polymer ?
#
loop_
_entity_poly.entity_id
_entity_poly.type
_entity_poly.pdbx_seq_one_letter_code
_entity_poly.pdbx_strand_id
1 'polypeptide(L)'
;MPQTMTAKWQSALGDNWHSDHDRYLHTLGNLTLTGYIPEYSNRSFREKRDMEGGLKNSPLRLNRGLAELDEWNASTIENRANVLAEQAVKIWARPDLGDDVLSIFRTQSVNSNRFDWS
;
A
#
# COMPACT_ATOMS: atom_id res chain seq x y z
N MET A 1 1.87 -8.73 4.00
CA MET A 1 2.65 -9.91 3.58
C MET A 1 4.13 -9.68 3.80
N PRO A 2 4.93 -10.74 4.06
CA PRO A 2 6.37 -10.62 4.27
C PRO A 2 7.11 -10.59 2.93
N GLN A 3 8.33 -10.06 2.93
CA GLN A 3 9.24 -10.16 1.78
C GLN A 3 9.67 -11.61 1.56
N THR A 4 10.07 -12.28 2.66
CA THR A 4 10.40 -13.70 2.63
C THR A 4 9.19 -14.51 3.10
N MET A 5 8.70 -15.38 2.23
CA MET A 5 7.58 -16.25 2.55
C MET A 5 7.96 -17.28 3.61
N THR A 6 7.02 -17.59 4.52
CA THR A 6 7.16 -18.65 5.53
C THR A 6 5.98 -19.61 5.45
N ALA A 7 6.14 -20.83 5.96
CA ALA A 7 5.07 -21.83 5.98
C ALA A 7 3.77 -21.29 6.63
N LYS A 8 3.89 -20.50 7.71
CA LYS A 8 2.73 -19.84 8.36
C LYS A 8 1.97 -18.92 7.39
N TRP A 9 2.68 -18.15 6.58
CA TRP A 9 2.07 -17.26 5.61
C TRP A 9 1.50 -18.00 4.40
N GLN A 10 2.16 -19.08 3.94
CA GLN A 10 1.62 -19.94 2.89
C GLN A 10 0.29 -20.55 3.33
N SER A 11 0.23 -21.10 4.55
CA SER A 11 -1.02 -21.63 5.11
C SER A 11 -2.10 -20.58 5.29
N ALA A 12 -1.74 -19.35 5.69
CA ALA A 12 -2.70 -18.26 5.86
C ALA A 12 -3.26 -17.71 4.54
N LEU A 13 -2.48 -17.79 3.45
CA LEU A 13 -2.90 -17.34 2.12
C LEU A 13 -3.58 -18.46 1.32
N GLY A 14 -3.41 -19.72 1.71
CA GLY A 14 -4.02 -20.88 1.05
C GLY A 14 -3.32 -21.28 -0.24
N ASP A 15 -4.00 -22.07 -1.08
CA ASP A 15 -3.39 -22.74 -2.25
C ASP A 15 -2.82 -21.76 -3.29
N ASN A 16 -3.40 -20.56 -3.39
CA ASN A 16 -2.98 -19.51 -4.32
C ASN A 16 -1.92 -18.55 -3.72
N TRP A 17 -1.27 -18.93 -2.60
CA TRP A 17 -0.35 -18.04 -1.89
C TRP A 17 0.74 -17.46 -2.78
N HIS A 18 1.23 -18.20 -3.77
CA HIS A 18 2.32 -17.75 -4.63
C HIS A 18 1.85 -16.65 -5.59
N SER A 19 0.68 -16.83 -6.23
CA SER A 19 0.12 -15.82 -7.13
C SER A 19 -0.30 -14.57 -6.36
N ASP A 20 -0.86 -14.76 -5.16
CA ASP A 20 -1.29 -13.64 -4.32
C ASP A 20 -0.09 -12.86 -3.79
N HIS A 21 0.98 -13.56 -3.40
CA HIS A 21 2.21 -12.90 -2.97
C HIS A 21 2.81 -12.05 -4.08
N ASP A 22 3.02 -12.62 -5.27
CA ASP A 22 3.61 -11.91 -6.41
C ASP A 22 2.78 -10.68 -6.81
N ARG A 23 1.45 -10.83 -6.86
CA ARG A 23 0.55 -9.75 -7.25
C ARG A 23 0.44 -8.64 -6.21
N TYR A 24 0.36 -8.98 -4.93
CA TYR A 24 -0.04 -8.02 -3.90
C TYR A 24 1.12 -7.53 -3.01
N LEU A 25 2.31 -8.13 -3.07
CA LEU A 25 3.46 -7.76 -2.22
C LEU A 25 3.82 -6.28 -2.32
N HIS A 26 3.83 -5.72 -3.53
CA HIS A 26 4.23 -4.33 -3.78
C HIS A 26 3.04 -3.44 -4.17
N THR A 27 1.91 -3.64 -3.52
CA THR A 27 0.70 -2.84 -3.77
C THR A 27 0.41 -1.86 -2.64
N LEU A 28 -0.33 -0.80 -2.95
CA LEU A 28 -0.74 0.23 -1.99
C LEU A 28 -1.36 -0.37 -0.71
N GLY A 29 -2.20 -1.39 -0.85
CA GLY A 29 -2.84 -2.05 0.28
C GLY A 29 -1.85 -2.78 1.20
N ASN A 30 -0.72 -3.25 0.66
CA ASN A 30 0.31 -3.95 1.44
C ASN A 30 1.38 -3.01 2.03
N LEU A 31 1.35 -1.71 1.70
CA LEU A 31 2.26 -0.72 2.25
C LEU A 31 1.75 -0.17 3.58
N THR A 32 2.66 -0.12 4.55
CA THR A 32 2.38 0.41 5.89
C THR A 32 3.69 0.94 6.48
N LEU A 33 3.60 1.91 7.37
CA LEU A 33 4.75 2.42 8.11
C LEU A 33 4.75 1.81 9.50
N THR A 34 5.93 1.40 9.99
CA THR A 34 6.12 0.90 11.36
C THR A 34 7.38 1.52 11.96
N GLY A 35 7.39 1.72 13.28
CA GLY A 35 8.59 2.15 14.02
C GLY A 35 9.51 1.00 14.45
N TYR A 36 9.12 -0.24 14.14
CA TYR A 36 9.68 -1.48 14.70
C TYR A 36 9.93 -2.51 13.58
N ILE A 37 10.79 -2.15 12.62
CA ILE A 37 11.07 -2.97 11.43
C ILE A 37 11.73 -4.32 11.78
N PRO A 38 12.71 -4.40 12.70
CA PRO A 38 13.35 -5.67 13.06
C PRO A 38 12.39 -6.67 13.72
N GLU A 39 11.50 -6.19 14.59
CA GLU A 39 10.62 -7.03 15.40
C GLU A 39 9.46 -7.62 14.59
N TYR A 40 9.07 -6.95 13.50
CA TYR A 40 7.99 -7.41 12.62
C TYR A 40 8.45 -8.58 11.74
N SER A 41 9.63 -8.49 11.10
CA SER A 41 10.25 -9.54 10.29
C SER A 41 9.22 -10.40 9.50
N ASN A 42 9.37 -11.72 9.52
CA ASN A 42 8.49 -12.68 8.85
C ASN A 42 7.38 -13.24 9.76
N ARG A 43 7.05 -12.53 10.85
CA ARG A 43 5.91 -12.88 11.71
C ARG A 43 4.60 -12.86 10.90
N SER A 44 3.65 -13.69 11.32
CA SER A 44 2.29 -13.70 10.78
C SER A 44 1.61 -12.35 11.03
N PHE A 45 0.53 -12.10 10.30
CA PHE A 45 -0.25 -10.88 10.48
C PHE A 45 -0.77 -10.73 11.92
N ARG A 46 -1.37 -11.78 12.49
CA ARG A 46 -1.86 -11.76 13.89
C ARG A 46 -0.77 -11.42 14.88
N GLU A 47 0.41 -12.03 14.74
CA GLU A 47 1.57 -11.74 15.61
C GLU A 47 2.00 -10.26 15.49
N LYS A 48 2.02 -9.69 14.27
CA LYS A 48 2.33 -8.27 14.04
C LYS A 48 1.24 -7.33 14.57
N ARG A 49 -0.03 -7.75 14.49
CA ARG A 49 -1.18 -7.00 14.97
C ARG A 49 -1.18 -6.90 16.49
N ASP A 50 -1.01 -8.03 17.16
CA ASP A 50 -1.31 -8.18 18.60
C ASP A 50 -0.09 -8.03 19.52
N MET A 51 1.14 -7.99 18.99
CA MET A 51 2.33 -7.76 19.81
C MET A 51 2.32 -6.39 20.51
N GLU A 52 3.13 -6.25 21.56
CA GLU A 52 3.39 -4.94 22.18
C GLU A 52 3.98 -3.98 21.12
N GLY A 53 3.40 -2.78 21.01
CA GLY A 53 3.72 -1.85 19.91
C GLY A 53 3.27 -2.31 18.50
N GLY A 54 2.45 -3.36 18.42
CA GLY A 54 1.90 -3.94 17.19
C GLY A 54 0.91 -3.03 16.45
N LEU A 55 0.43 -3.49 15.30
CA LEU A 55 -0.46 -2.69 14.43
C LEU A 55 -1.74 -2.27 15.16
N LYS A 56 -2.22 -3.08 16.12
CA LYS A 56 -3.39 -2.77 16.94
C LYS A 56 -3.22 -1.52 17.79
N ASN A 57 -2.00 -1.25 18.25
CA ASN A 57 -1.67 -0.12 19.12
C ASN A 57 -0.92 0.99 18.37
N SER A 58 -0.91 0.95 17.03
CA SER A 58 -0.12 1.88 16.23
C SER A 58 -0.65 3.32 16.32
N PRO A 59 0.20 4.32 16.63
CA PRO A 59 -0.22 5.72 16.65
C PRO A 59 -0.44 6.30 15.24
N LEU A 60 -0.02 5.58 14.19
CA LEU A 60 -0.07 6.06 12.82
C LEU A 60 -1.48 5.90 12.24
N ARG A 61 -2.08 7.01 11.82
CA ARG A 61 -3.41 7.02 11.17
C ARG A 61 -3.46 6.14 9.92
N LEU A 62 -2.35 5.98 9.21
CA LEU A 62 -2.22 5.09 8.05
C LEU A 62 -2.57 3.63 8.41
N ASN A 63 -2.24 3.20 9.63
CA ASN A 63 -2.42 1.82 10.07
C ASN A 63 -3.83 1.57 10.65
N ARG A 64 -4.69 2.60 10.67
CA ARG A 64 -6.08 2.47 11.12
C ARG A 64 -6.80 1.40 10.28
N GLY A 65 -7.66 0.61 10.93
CA GLY A 65 -8.36 -0.53 10.33
C GLY A 65 -7.57 -1.83 10.37
N LEU A 66 -6.23 -1.81 10.38
CA LEU A 66 -5.43 -3.05 10.53
C LEU A 66 -5.65 -3.75 11.87
N ALA A 67 -6.03 -2.98 12.90
CA ALA A 67 -6.35 -3.47 14.24
C ALA A 67 -7.57 -4.40 14.29
N GLU A 68 -8.50 -4.22 13.34
CA GLU A 68 -9.82 -4.88 13.32
C GLU A 68 -9.86 -6.09 12.37
N LEU A 69 -8.84 -6.24 11.53
CA LEU A 69 -8.74 -7.37 10.61
C LEU A 69 -8.25 -8.61 11.36
N ASP A 70 -8.85 -9.76 11.09
CA ASP A 70 -8.40 -11.05 11.63
C ASP A 70 -7.35 -11.75 10.77
N GLU A 71 -7.38 -11.46 9.47
CA GLU A 71 -6.55 -12.09 8.45
C GLU A 71 -5.94 -11.06 7.51
N TRP A 72 -4.89 -11.48 6.81
CA TRP A 72 -4.22 -10.66 5.80
C TRP A 72 -4.04 -11.47 4.52
N ASN A 73 -4.99 -11.33 3.62
CA ASN A 73 -5.10 -12.02 2.34
C ASN A 73 -5.39 -11.03 1.20
N ALA A 74 -5.47 -11.52 -0.04
CA ALA A 74 -5.73 -10.71 -1.23
C ALA A 74 -6.93 -9.76 -1.06
N SER A 75 -8.07 -10.27 -0.58
CA SER A 75 -9.29 -9.49 -0.38
C SER A 75 -9.09 -8.33 0.61
N THR A 76 -8.46 -8.60 1.76
CA THR A 76 -8.18 -7.54 2.75
C THR A 76 -7.19 -6.49 2.22
N ILE A 77 -6.23 -6.89 1.40
CA ILE A 77 -5.25 -5.99 0.78
C ILE A 77 -5.93 -5.10 -0.27
N GLU A 78 -6.78 -5.67 -1.13
CA GLU A 78 -7.54 -4.92 -2.14
C GLU A 78 -8.49 -3.91 -1.50
N ASN A 79 -9.25 -4.34 -0.49
CA ASN A 79 -10.16 -3.45 0.25
C ASN A 79 -9.41 -2.26 0.85
N ARG A 80 -8.25 -2.53 1.48
CA ARG A 80 -7.42 -1.45 2.01
C ARG A 80 -6.85 -0.56 0.90
N ALA A 81 -6.41 -1.12 -0.22
CA ALA A 81 -5.91 -0.35 -1.35
C ALA A 81 -6.97 0.63 -1.87
N ASN A 82 -8.23 0.20 -1.98
CA ASN A 82 -9.35 1.04 -2.39
C ASN A 82 -9.57 2.20 -1.40
N VAL A 83 -9.63 1.90 -0.10
CA VAL A 83 -9.79 2.94 0.94
C VAL A 83 -8.64 3.96 0.90
N LEU A 84 -7.40 3.50 0.74
CA LEU A 84 -6.25 4.39 0.65
C LEU A 84 -6.26 5.21 -0.64
N ALA A 85 -6.66 4.63 -1.78
CA ALA A 85 -6.76 5.34 -3.05
C ALA A 85 -7.84 6.44 -3.00
N GLU A 86 -8.99 6.16 -2.40
CA GLU A 86 -10.04 7.16 -2.19
C GLU A 86 -9.58 8.33 -1.32
N GLN A 87 -8.79 8.04 -0.27
CA GLN A 87 -8.18 9.09 0.56
C GLN A 87 -7.14 9.89 -0.22
N ALA A 88 -6.30 9.21 -1.00
CA ALA A 88 -5.25 9.83 -1.80
C ALA A 88 -5.83 10.84 -2.80
N VAL A 89 -6.89 10.46 -3.54
CA VAL A 89 -7.55 11.36 -4.52
C VAL A 89 -8.14 12.61 -3.85
N LYS A 90 -8.58 12.52 -2.59
CA LYS A 90 -9.10 13.67 -1.84
C LYS A 90 -8.00 14.62 -1.38
N ILE A 91 -6.83 14.09 -1.04
CA ILE A 91 -5.68 14.89 -0.57
C ILE A 91 -4.92 15.51 -1.74
N TRP A 92 -4.66 14.70 -2.76
CA TRP A 92 -3.93 15.06 -3.98
C TRP A 92 -4.89 15.14 -5.16
N ALA A 93 -5.90 15.99 -5.03
CA ALA A 93 -6.84 16.25 -6.11
C ALA A 93 -6.08 16.78 -7.33
N ARG A 94 -6.49 16.32 -8.52
CA ARG A 94 -5.96 16.87 -9.78
C ARG A 94 -6.26 18.37 -9.81
N PRO A 95 -5.29 19.23 -10.19
CA PRO A 95 -5.54 20.64 -10.41
C PRO A 95 -6.64 20.84 -11.45
N ASP A 96 -7.63 21.66 -11.11
CA ASP A 96 -8.63 22.16 -12.06
C ASP A 96 -8.09 23.44 -12.69
N LEU A 97 -7.81 23.39 -13.99
CA LEU A 97 -7.17 24.46 -14.75
C LEU A 97 -8.01 24.74 -15.99
N GLY A 98 -8.21 26.03 -16.29
CA GLY A 98 -8.87 26.46 -17.53
C GLY A 98 -8.09 26.02 -18.77
N ASP A 99 -8.81 25.87 -19.89
CA ASP A 99 -8.23 25.46 -21.17
C ASP A 99 -7.12 26.41 -21.64
N ASP A 100 -7.25 27.70 -21.34
CA ASP A 100 -6.24 28.73 -21.59
C ASP A 100 -4.93 28.43 -20.85
N VAL A 101 -5.01 28.13 -19.55
CA VAL A 101 -3.84 27.77 -18.73
C VAL A 101 -3.23 26.43 -19.18
N LEU A 102 -4.07 25.43 -19.46
CA LEU A 102 -3.62 24.14 -19.98
C LEU A 102 -2.89 24.26 -21.33
N SER A 103 -3.32 25.17 -22.20
CA SER A 103 -2.69 25.41 -23.50
C SER A 103 -1.25 25.92 -23.37
N ILE A 104 -0.98 26.75 -22.35
CA ILE A 104 0.36 27.27 -22.05
C ILE A 104 1.28 26.12 -21.64
N PHE A 105 0.86 25.26 -20.70
CA PHE A 105 1.66 24.12 -20.25
C PHE A 105 1.91 23.10 -21.36
N ARG A 106 0.91 22.82 -22.23
CA ARG A 106 1.09 21.91 -23.38
C ARG A 106 2.11 22.46 -24.38
N THR A 107 2.05 23.76 -24.66
CA THR A 107 3.01 24.42 -25.56
C THR A 107 4.42 24.40 -24.98
N GLN A 108 4.55 24.64 -23.67
CA GLN A 108 5.84 24.59 -22.98
C GLN A 108 6.41 23.17 -22.95
N SER A 109 5.62 22.13 -22.70
CA SER A 109 6.10 20.74 -22.66
C SER A 109 6.58 20.24 -24.03
N VAL A 110 6.00 20.76 -25.12
CA VAL A 110 6.42 20.45 -26.49
C VAL A 110 7.73 21.16 -26.86
N ASN A 111 7.95 22.37 -26.34
CA ASN A 111 9.15 23.17 -26.64
C ASN A 111 10.35 22.84 -25.74
N SER A 112 10.12 22.40 -24.52
CA SER A 112 11.17 21.78 -23.70
C SER A 112 11.47 20.41 -24.32
N ASN A 113 12.62 20.30 -25.00
CA ASN A 113 13.14 19.04 -25.55
C ASN A 113 12.82 17.88 -24.58
N ARG A 114 12.14 16.85 -25.11
CA ARG A 114 11.65 15.68 -24.37
C ARG A 114 12.66 15.24 -23.31
N PHE A 115 12.20 15.07 -22.08
CA PHE A 115 12.94 14.31 -21.08
C PHE A 115 13.21 12.93 -21.67
N ASP A 116 14.49 12.64 -21.93
CA ASP A 116 14.94 11.35 -22.43
C ASP A 116 14.82 10.34 -21.29
N TRP A 117 13.98 9.33 -21.49
CA TRP A 117 13.77 8.22 -20.55
C TRP A 117 14.49 6.94 -21.04
N SER A 118 15.42 7.05 -22.00
CA SER A 118 16.27 5.94 -22.43
C SER A 118 17.22 5.48 -21.33
#